data_AF-A0A959EMH3-F1
#
_entry.id   AF-A0A959EMH3-F1
#
_cell.length_a   1.000
_cell.length_b   1.000
_cell.length_c   1.000
_cell.angle_alpha   90.00
_cell.angle_beta   90.00
_cell.angle_gamma   90.00
#
_symmetry.space_group_name_H-M   'P 1'
#
loop_
_entity.id
_entity.type
_entity.pdbx_description
1 polymer ?
#
loop_
_entity_poly.entity_id
_entity_poly.type
_entity_poly.pdbx_seq_one_letter_code
_entity_poly.pdbx_strand_id
1 'polypeptide(L)' 'MEETNDKIKANARDLEKELQWFRQVLDTRFKLYFGQEGEYSDIYEIEPPAPEGSDSNWAAFLAKYQPGVEERLALLLG' A
#
# COMPACT_ATOMS: atom_id res chain seq x y z
N MET A 1 7.30 9.08 -26.08
CA MET A 1 7.27 10.12 -25.02
C MET A 1 5.94 10.11 -24.27
N GLU A 2 4.79 9.95 -24.96
CA GLU A 2 3.46 9.88 -24.34
C GLU A 2 3.28 8.65 -23.43
N GLU A 3 3.65 7.46 -23.91
CA GLU A 3 3.57 6.19 -23.17
C GLU A 3 4.38 6.18 -21.85
N THR A 4 5.51 6.91 -21.80
CA THR A 4 6.34 7.02 -20.59
C THR A 4 5.64 7.84 -19.51
N ASN A 5 4.92 8.89 -19.89
CA ASN A 5 4.21 9.76 -18.95
C ASN A 5 3.02 9.03 -18.32
N ASP A 6 2.32 8.21 -19.10
CA ASP A 6 1.19 7.42 -18.60
C ASP A 6 1.63 6.35 -17.60
N LYS A 7 2.79 5.70 -17.83
CA LYS A 7 3.38 4.76 -16.86
C LYS A 7 3.81 5.45 -15.56
N ILE A 8 4.37 6.67 -15.64
CA ILE A 8 4.72 7.45 -14.44
C ILE A 8 3.47 7.81 -13.64
N LYS A 9 2.40 8.26 -14.30
CA LYS A 9 1.13 8.58 -13.64
C LYS A 9 0.49 7.35 -13.00
N ALA A 10 0.48 6.22 -13.70
CA ALA A 10 -0.03 4.95 -13.16
C ALA A 10 0.78 4.53 -11.92
N ASN A 11 2.10 4.67 -11.96
CA ASN A 11 2.97 4.37 -10.83
C ASN A 11 2.74 5.29 -9.64
N ALA A 12 2.60 6.60 -9.87
CA ALA A 12 2.29 7.55 -8.80
C ALA A 12 0.93 7.25 -8.16
N ARG A 13 -0.10 6.93 -8.96
CA ARG A 13 -1.42 6.55 -8.48
C ARG A 13 -1.38 5.30 -7.60
N ASP A 14 -0.64 4.28 -8.03
CA ASP A 14 -0.60 3.03 -7.27
C ASP A 14 0.19 3.20 -5.98
N LEU A 15 1.32 3.93 -6.00
CA LEU A 15 2.05 4.30 -4.78
C LEU A 15 1.22 5.17 -3.84
N GLU A 16 0.38 6.07 -4.36
CA GLU A 16 -0.53 6.85 -3.52
C GLU A 16 -1.52 5.95 -2.78
N LYS A 17 -2.08 4.93 -3.43
CA LYS A 17 -2.93 3.93 -2.77
C LYS A 17 -2.18 3.15 -1.70
N GLU A 18 -0.93 2.75 -1.95
CA GLU A 18 -0.07 2.12 -0.94
C GLU A 18 0.13 3.03 0.28
N LEU A 19 0.41 4.30 0.06
CA LEU A 19 0.65 5.27 1.14
C LEU A 19 -0.63 5.54 1.94
N GLN A 20 -1.79 5.53 1.29
CA GLN A 20 -3.08 5.63 1.96
C GLN A 20 -3.33 4.41 2.86
N TRP A 21 -3.09 3.21 2.33
CA TRP A 21 -3.17 1.96 3.09
C TRP A 21 -2.20 1.96 4.28
N PHE A 22 -0.94 2.31 4.05
CA PHE A 22 0.08 2.42 5.09
C PHE A 22 -0.32 3.39 6.20
N ARG A 23 -0.91 4.54 5.83
CA ARG A 23 -1.43 5.52 6.80
C ARG A 23 -2.54 4.92 7.67
N GLN A 24 -3.45 4.14 7.10
CA GLN A 24 -4.52 3.46 7.86
C GLN A 24 -3.95 2.41 8.83
N VAL A 25 -2.95 1.65 8.39
CA VAL A 25 -2.24 0.69 9.23
C VAL A 25 -1.56 1.39 10.41
N LEU A 26 -0.85 2.50 10.16
CA LEU A 26 -0.19 3.27 11.22
C LEU A 26 -1.19 3.86 12.21
N ASP A 27 -2.27 4.48 11.73
CA ASP A 27 -3.32 5.05 12.56
C ASP A 27 -3.96 4.00 13.47
N THR A 28 -4.29 2.84 12.91
CA THR A 28 -4.83 1.68 13.65
C THR A 28 -3.83 1.20 14.70
N ARG A 29 -2.55 1.05 14.35
CA ARG A 29 -1.51 0.64 15.30
C ARG A 29 -1.38 1.61 16.46
N PHE A 30 -1.44 2.92 16.21
CA PHE A 30 -1.42 3.93 17.28
C PHE A 30 -2.66 3.83 18.16
N LYS A 31 -3.85 3.70 17.58
CA LYS A 31 -5.10 3.55 18.34
C LYS A 31 -5.05 2.32 19.25
N LEU A 32 -4.65 1.16 18.71
CA LEU A 32 -4.49 -0.08 19.47
C LEU A 32 -3.46 0.07 20.60
N TYR A 33 -2.32 0.70 20.31
CA TYR A 33 -1.27 0.94 21.31
C TYR A 33 -1.75 1.83 22.47
N PHE A 34 -2.55 2.85 22.19
CA PHE A 34 -3.11 3.74 23.22
C PHE A 34 -4.45 3.28 23.80
N GLY A 35 -4.97 2.12 23.38
CA GLY A 35 -6.27 1.60 23.82
C GLY A 35 -7.46 2.46 23.41
N GLN A 36 -7.34 3.19 22.29
CA GLN A 36 -8.43 3.97 21.71
C GLN A 36 -9.39 3.07 20.92
N GLU A 37 -10.68 3.37 20.99
CA GLU A 37 -11.66 2.72 20.10
C GLU A 37 -11.32 3.05 18.65
N GLY A 38 -11.29 2.01 17.81
CA GLY A 38 -10.96 2.09 16.40
C GLY A 38 -11.88 1.19 15.59
N GLU A 39 -11.86 1.38 14.27
CA GLU A 39 -12.60 0.55 13.32
C GLU A 39 -12.06 -0.88 13.25
N TYR A 40 -10.75 -1.03 13.47
CA TYR A 40 -10.04 -2.31 13.39
C TYR A 40 -9.46 -2.68 14.75
N SER A 41 -9.52 -3.96 15.06
CA SER A 41 -8.95 -4.61 16.25
C SER A 41 -7.54 -5.18 15.99
N ASP A 42 -7.19 -5.38 14.73
CA ASP A 42 -5.87 -5.78 14.26
C ASP A 42 -5.50 -5.02 12.97
N ILE A 43 -4.21 -4.74 12.78
CA ILE A 43 -3.70 -4.14 11.55
C ILE A 43 -3.86 -5.06 10.33
N TYR A 44 -3.95 -6.38 10.53
CA TYR A 44 -4.14 -7.34 9.43
C TYR A 44 -5.57 -7.36 8.88
N GLU A 45 -6.52 -6.68 9.53
CA GLU A 45 -7.87 -6.48 9.00
C GLU A 45 -7.90 -5.43 7.87
N ILE A 46 -6.81 -4.67 7.71
CA ILE A 46 -6.67 -3.65 6.68
C ILE A 46 -5.98 -4.27 5.47
N GLU A 47 -6.78 -4.71 4.51
CA GLU A 47 -6.26 -5.36 3.31
C GLU A 47 -5.41 -4.39 2.47
N PRO A 48 -4.26 -4.86 1.97
CA PRO A 48 -3.42 -4.05 1.10
C PRO A 48 -4.10 -3.85 -0.27
N PRO A 49 -3.85 -2.72 -0.96
CA PRO A 49 -4.49 -2.45 -2.24
C PRO A 49 -4.07 -3.49 -3.27
N ALA A 50 -5.07 -3.98 -4.03
CA ALA A 50 -4.85 -4.91 -5.11
C ALA A 50 -4.17 -4.21 -6.32
N PRO A 51 -3.16 -4.83 -6.95
CA PRO A 51 -2.48 -4.28 -8.11
C PRO A 51 -3.25 -4.47 -9.43
N GLU A 52 -4.46 -5.05 -9.39
CA GLU A 52 -5.16 -5.57 -10.57
C GLU A 52 -5.40 -4.50 -11.65
N GLY A 53 -4.98 -4.82 -12.87
CA GLY A 53 -5.23 -4.01 -14.07
C GLY A 53 -4.36 -2.76 -14.24
N SER A 54 -3.29 -2.60 -13.44
CA SER A 54 -2.39 -1.46 -13.59
C SER A 54 -1.08 -1.83 -14.31
N ASP A 55 -0.73 -1.06 -15.33
CA ASP A 55 0.54 -1.19 -16.09
C ASP A 55 1.71 -0.44 -15.42
N SER A 56 1.63 -0.19 -14.11
CA SER A 56 2.67 0.54 -13.39
C SER A 56 3.89 -0.33 -13.03
N ASN A 57 5.04 0.31 -12.83
CA ASN A 57 6.23 -0.39 -12.37
C ASN A 57 6.04 -1.01 -10.98
N TRP A 58 5.28 -0.34 -10.10
CA TRP A 58 4.91 -0.86 -8.80
C TRP A 58 4.01 -2.09 -8.89
N ALA A 59 2.97 -2.07 -9.73
CA ALA A 59 2.12 -3.24 -9.95
C ALA A 59 2.90 -4.41 -10.54
N ALA A 60 3.82 -4.15 -11.48
CA ALA A 60 4.72 -5.17 -12.03
C ALA A 60 5.68 -5.75 -10.95
N PHE A 61 6.17 -4.92 -10.03
CA PHE A 61 6.97 -5.36 -8.89
C PHE A 61 6.16 -6.29 -7.96
N LEU A 62 4.93 -5.88 -7.59
CA LEU A 62 4.05 -6.69 -6.75
C LEU A 62 3.68 -8.02 -7.41
N ALA A 63 3.38 -8.02 -8.72
CA ALA A 63 3.07 -9.24 -9.45
C ALA A 63 4.28 -10.20 -9.53
N LYS A 64 5.50 -9.66 -9.65
CA LYS A 64 6.72 -10.45 -9.78
C LYS A 64 7.17 -11.08 -8.47
N TYR A 65 7.16 -10.32 -7.37
CA TYR A 65 7.73 -10.77 -6.10
C TYR A 65 6.67 -11.22 -5.09
N GLN A 66 5.41 -10.86 -5.31
CA GLN A 66 4.27 -11.19 -4.45
C GLN A 66 4.55 -10.97 -2.96
N PRO A 67 5.09 -9.79 -2.57
CA PRO A 67 5.47 -9.55 -1.20
C PRO A 67 4.25 -9.60 -0.27
N GLY A 68 4.46 -10.14 0.92
CA GLY A 68 3.47 -10.15 2.00
C GLY A 68 3.16 -8.75 2.53
N VAL A 69 2.23 -8.67 3.47
CA VAL A 69 1.83 -7.42 4.12
C VAL A 69 3.04 -6.76 4.79
N GLU A 70 3.80 -7.52 5.56
CA GLU A 70 4.95 -7.04 6.34
C GLU A 70 6.06 -6.51 5.43
N GLU A 71 6.32 -7.20 4.32
CA GLU A 71 7.32 -6.81 3.33
C GLU A 71 6.93 -5.52 2.62
N ARG A 72 5.65 -5.36 2.26
CA ARG A 72 5.13 -4.10 1.68
C ARG A 72 5.22 -2.95 2.67
N LEU A 73 4.85 -3.15 3.94
CA LEU A 73 5.00 -2.13 4.98
C LEU A 73 6.47 -1.75 5.17
N ALA A 74 7.39 -2.71 5.16
CA ALA A 74 8.83 -2.46 5.26
C ALA A 74 9.34 -1.61 4.08
N LEU A 75 8.90 -1.91 2.84
CA LEU A 75 9.25 -1.13 1.65
C LEU A 75 8.73 0.31 1.70
N LEU A 76 7.56 0.54 2.29
CA LEU A 76 6.96 1.87 2.43
C LEU A 76 7.60 2.69 3.56
N LEU A 77 8.22 2.03 4.54
CA LEU A 77 8.91 2.69 5.66
C LEU A 77 10.23 3.36 5.24
N GLY A 78 10.96 2.75 4.29
CA GLY A 78 12.27 3.22 3.80
C GLY A 78 13.46 2.55 4.47
#